data_AF-A0A3S1YWU1-F1
#
_entry.id   AF-A0A3S1YWU1-F1
#
_cell.length_a   1.000
_cell.length_b   1.000
_cell.length_c   1.000
_cell.angle_alpha   90.00
_cell.angle_beta   90.00
_cell.angle_gamma   90.00
#
_symmetry.space_group_name_H-M   'P 1'
#
loop_
_entity.id
_entity.type
_entity.pdbx_description
1 polymer ?
#
loop_
_entity_poly.entity_id
_entity_poly.type
_entity_poly.pdbx_seq_one_letter_code
_entity_poly.pdbx_strand_id
1 'polypeptide(L)'
;PGGVKSNTITLQGGDVNAPVVISNVGPGVKGTDAVNVDQMNQGLTAGKSYTDNRVAYAIDTSNDYTDKVAATTLQQANDYTDQKLGQLNSDINGIRDEARQAAAIGLAAASLRYDDRPGKLSVAAGGGLWRDAGAFAFGAGYTSEDGRIRGNLSGTAAGGHVGVGAGISFTLN
;
A
#
# COMPACT_ATOMS: atom_id res chain seq x y z
N PRO A 1 56.43 43.66 -47.07
CA PRO A 1 55.39 42.80 -47.70
C PRO A 1 55.75 41.32 -47.55
N GLY A 2 55.33 40.70 -46.43
CA GLY A 2 55.61 39.29 -46.12
C GLY A 2 54.42 38.41 -46.49
N GLY A 3 54.53 37.66 -47.59
CA GLY A 3 53.59 36.59 -47.91
C GLY A 3 53.97 35.30 -47.18
N VAL A 4 53.00 34.60 -46.60
CA VAL A 4 53.21 33.28 -45.98
C VAL A 4 53.52 32.28 -47.10
N LYS A 5 54.60 31.49 -46.96
CA LYS A 5 54.91 30.42 -47.93
C LYS A 5 53.79 29.39 -47.92
N SER A 6 53.15 29.16 -49.07
CA SER A 6 52.19 28.08 -49.28
C SER A 6 52.57 27.29 -50.53
N ASN A 7 52.51 25.96 -50.44
CA ASN A 7 52.63 25.04 -51.58
C ASN A 7 51.28 24.35 -51.75
N THR A 8 50.72 24.39 -52.97
CA THR A 8 49.45 23.73 -53.30
C THR A 8 49.67 22.76 -54.47
N ILE A 9 48.95 21.64 -54.44
CA ILE A 9 48.88 20.69 -55.56
C ILE A 9 47.44 20.68 -56.03
N THR A 10 47.22 20.96 -57.32
CA THR A 10 45.91 20.91 -57.97
C THR A 10 45.93 19.79 -59.00
N LEU A 11 45.00 18.83 -58.87
CA LEU A 11 44.84 17.75 -59.83
C LEU A 11 43.74 18.12 -60.83
N GLN A 12 44.02 17.96 -62.13
CA GLN A 12 43.04 18.12 -63.20
C GLN A 12 42.94 16.82 -63.99
N GLY A 13 41.72 16.28 -64.10
CA GLY A 13 41.42 15.10 -64.88
C GLY A 13 41.13 15.43 -66.34
N GLY A 14 40.82 14.40 -67.15
CA GLY A 14 40.38 14.59 -68.54
C GLY A 14 39.04 15.32 -68.67
N ASP A 15 38.18 15.23 -67.65
CA ASP A 15 37.01 16.10 -67.48
C ASP A 15 37.32 17.15 -66.41
N VAL A 16 37.24 18.42 -66.80
CA VAL A 16 37.53 19.56 -65.93
C VAL A 16 36.47 19.75 -64.82
N ASN A 17 35.32 19.09 -64.94
CA ASN A 17 34.21 19.18 -63.98
C ASN A 17 34.12 17.98 -63.03
N ALA A 18 34.98 16.96 -63.18
CA ALA A 18 34.95 15.74 -62.38
C ALA A 18 36.13 15.68 -61.38
N PRO A 19 35.94 15.13 -60.17
CA PRO A 19 37.03 14.93 -59.22
C PRO A 19 38.01 13.85 -59.71
N VAL A 20 39.29 13.99 -59.34
CA VAL A 20 40.34 13.01 -59.65
C VAL A 20 40.43 11.97 -58.52
N VAL A 21 40.28 10.68 -58.86
CA VAL A 21 40.50 9.58 -57.92
C VAL A 21 42.00 9.28 -57.81
N ILE A 22 42.50 9.23 -56.58
CA ILE A 22 43.87 8.78 -56.29
C ILE A 22 43.77 7.33 -55.80
N SER A 23 44.32 6.40 -56.57
CA SER A 23 44.31 4.97 -56.25
C SER A 23 45.67 4.48 -55.75
N ASN A 24 45.71 3.28 -55.18
CA ASN A 24 46.91 2.67 -54.60
C ASN A 24 47.55 3.53 -53.46
N VAL A 25 46.71 4.24 -52.72
CA VAL A 25 47.12 4.97 -51.52
C VAL A 25 47.30 3.97 -50.38
N GLY A 26 48.57 3.69 -50.04
CA GLY A 26 48.90 2.87 -48.88
C GLY A 26 48.45 3.52 -47.57
N PRO A 27 48.36 2.77 -46.47
CA PRO A 27 48.01 3.33 -45.17
C PRO A 27 48.98 4.44 -44.75
N GLY A 28 48.44 5.60 -44.36
CA GLY A 28 49.23 6.66 -43.76
C GLY A 28 49.79 6.23 -42.40
N VAL A 29 51.06 6.55 -42.13
CA VAL A 29 51.76 6.17 -40.90
C VAL A 29 52.08 7.40 -40.04
N LYS A 30 52.46 8.51 -40.67
CA LYS A 30 52.71 9.79 -40.00
C LYS A 30 51.46 10.67 -40.01
N GLY A 31 51.37 11.60 -39.08
CA GLY A 31 50.25 12.55 -38.99
C GLY A 31 50.09 13.50 -40.19
N THR A 32 51.01 13.48 -41.15
CA THR A 32 50.98 14.26 -42.40
C THR A 32 50.76 13.40 -43.65
N ASP A 33 50.58 12.09 -43.48
CA ASP A 33 50.33 11.18 -44.60
C ASP A 33 48.84 11.24 -45.00
N ALA A 34 48.55 10.90 -46.26
CA ALA A 34 47.16 10.74 -46.70
C ALA A 34 46.52 9.51 -46.04
N VAL A 35 45.24 9.63 -45.68
CA VAL A 35 44.43 8.53 -45.14
C VAL A 35 43.70 7.84 -46.29
N ASN A 36 43.73 6.50 -46.34
CA ASN A 36 42.96 5.74 -47.32
C ASN A 36 41.57 5.34 -46.77
N VAL A 37 40.71 4.82 -47.65
CA VAL A 37 39.32 4.48 -47.30
C VAL A 37 39.25 3.38 -46.24
N ASP A 38 40.20 2.44 -46.22
CA ASP A 38 40.24 1.37 -45.22
C ASP A 38 40.51 1.93 -43.81
N GLN A 39 41.48 2.84 -43.67
CA GLN A 39 41.76 3.51 -42.40
C GLN A 39 40.57 4.35 -41.91
N MET A 40 39.87 5.03 -42.83
CA MET A 40 38.64 5.76 -42.51
C MET A 40 37.53 4.81 -42.01
N ASN A 41 37.31 3.69 -42.70
CA ASN A 41 36.30 2.70 -42.33
C ASN A 41 36.62 2.01 -40.99
N GLN A 42 37.90 1.76 -40.70
CA GLN A 42 38.34 1.26 -39.40
C GLN A 42 38.02 2.25 -38.28
N GLY A 43 38.33 3.54 -38.48
CA GLY A 43 37.97 4.59 -37.52
C GLY A 43 36.46 4.70 -37.30
N LEU A 44 35.66 4.63 -38.37
CA LEU A 44 34.20 4.63 -38.28
C LEU A 44 33.66 3.41 -37.52
N THR A 45 34.25 2.23 -37.75
CA THR A 45 33.88 0.98 -37.07
C THR A 45 34.19 1.06 -35.57
N ALA A 46 35.37 1.56 -35.21
CA ALA A 46 35.76 1.79 -33.81
C ALA A 46 34.83 2.82 -33.13
N GLY A 47 34.49 3.90 -33.83
CA GLY A 47 33.54 4.91 -33.35
C GLY A 47 32.15 4.35 -33.10
N LYS A 48 31.61 3.54 -34.04
CA LYS A 48 30.32 2.85 -33.87
C LYS A 48 30.35 1.91 -32.67
N SER A 49 31.37 1.06 -32.55
CA SER A 49 31.51 0.15 -31.41
C SER A 49 31.58 0.91 -30.07
N TYR A 50 32.31 2.03 -30.01
CA TYR A 50 32.33 2.87 -28.82
C TYR A 50 30.93 3.39 -28.49
N THR A 51 30.21 3.95 -29.47
CA THR A 51 28.83 4.44 -29.26
C THR A 51 27.88 3.33 -28.84
N ASP A 52 27.93 2.17 -29.48
CA ASP A 52 27.07 1.02 -29.15
C ASP A 52 27.31 0.55 -27.70
N ASN A 53 28.57 0.46 -27.27
CA ASN A 53 28.92 0.13 -25.89
C ASN A 53 28.41 1.18 -24.90
N ARG A 54 28.51 2.47 -25.23
CA ARG A 54 28.02 3.56 -24.37
C ARG A 54 26.50 3.56 -24.26
N VAL A 55 25.78 3.26 -25.34
CA VAL A 55 24.32 3.15 -25.35
C VAL A 55 23.88 1.93 -24.55
N ALA A 56 24.52 0.77 -24.75
CA ALA A 56 24.23 -0.44 -23.98
C ALA A 56 24.41 -0.20 -22.47
N TYR A 57 25.54 0.40 -22.07
CA TYR A 57 25.79 0.75 -20.66
C TYR A 57 24.72 1.68 -20.07
N ALA A 58 24.28 2.69 -20.84
CA ALA A 58 23.26 3.64 -20.39
C ALA A 58 21.89 2.97 -20.23
N ILE A 59 21.51 2.09 -21.16
CA ILE A 59 20.26 1.31 -21.07
C ILE A 59 20.31 0.37 -19.86
N ASP A 60 21.42 -0.34 -19.67
CA ASP A 60 21.61 -1.25 -18.54
C ASP A 60 21.49 -0.52 -17.19
N THR A 61 22.22 0.60 -17.04
CA THR A 61 22.13 1.45 -15.84
C THR A 61 20.70 1.96 -15.60
N SER A 62 19.97 2.32 -16.66
CA SER A 62 18.59 2.82 -16.57
C SER A 62 17.60 1.72 -16.17
N ASN A 63 17.76 0.52 -16.72
CA ASN A 63 16.95 -0.63 -16.36
C ASN A 63 17.19 -1.00 -14.89
N ASP A 64 18.45 -1.11 -14.46
CA ASP A 64 18.81 -1.38 -13.05
C ASP A 64 18.18 -0.36 -12.08
N TYR A 65 18.24 0.92 -12.43
CA TYR A 65 17.64 1.97 -11.60
C TYR A 65 16.10 1.82 -11.56
N THR A 66 15.47 1.59 -12.70
CA THR A 66 14.01 1.43 -12.82
C THR A 66 13.53 0.20 -12.06
N ASP A 67 14.21 -0.93 -12.19
CA ASP A 67 13.90 -2.18 -11.48
C ASP A 67 14.05 -2.00 -9.97
N LYS A 68 15.09 -1.30 -9.51
CA LYS A 68 15.28 -0.98 -8.10
C LYS A 68 14.16 -0.11 -7.54
N VAL A 69 13.77 0.92 -8.27
CA VAL A 69 12.65 1.81 -7.87
C VAL A 69 11.35 1.02 -7.87
N ALA A 70 11.06 0.24 -8.90
CA ALA A 70 9.85 -0.58 -9.00
C ALA A 70 9.75 -1.58 -7.83
N ALA A 71 10.85 -2.30 -7.53
CA ALA A 71 10.90 -3.21 -6.39
C ALA A 71 10.70 -2.48 -5.05
N THR A 72 11.32 -1.31 -4.88
CA THR A 72 11.18 -0.49 -3.66
C THR A 72 9.75 0.01 -3.48
N THR A 73 9.14 0.54 -4.53
CA THR A 73 7.76 1.03 -4.51
C THR A 73 6.77 -0.09 -4.23
N LEU A 74 6.96 -1.26 -4.86
CA LEU A 74 6.11 -2.43 -4.61
C LEU A 74 6.22 -2.91 -3.15
N GLN A 75 7.45 -2.96 -2.60
CA GLN A 75 7.66 -3.33 -1.21
C GLN A 75 6.96 -2.34 -0.25
N GLN A 76 7.13 -1.04 -0.48
CA GLN A 76 6.48 0.00 0.34
C GLN A 76 4.95 -0.09 0.31
N ALA A 77 4.38 -0.39 -0.86
CA ALA A 77 2.93 -0.57 -1.02
C ALA A 77 2.43 -1.81 -0.28
N ASN A 78 3.18 -2.92 -0.34
CA ASN A 78 2.86 -4.14 0.42
C ASN A 78 2.96 -3.89 1.92
N ASP A 79 4.04 -3.28 2.40
CA ASP A 79 4.23 -2.97 3.83
C ASP A 79 3.09 -2.09 4.36
N TYR A 80 2.69 -1.07 3.60
CA TYR A 80 1.55 -0.21 3.95
C TYR A 80 0.23 -1.00 4.02
N THR A 81 0.00 -1.87 3.04
CA THR A 81 -1.23 -2.69 2.96
C THR A 81 -1.28 -3.69 4.11
N ASP A 82 -0.17 -4.35 4.41
CA ASP A 82 -0.04 -5.31 5.52
C ASP A 82 -0.26 -4.61 6.86
N GLN A 83 0.27 -3.40 7.05
CA GLN A 83 0.00 -2.59 8.24
C GLN A 83 -1.48 -2.26 8.38
N LYS A 84 -2.15 -1.85 7.30
CA LYS A 84 -3.58 -1.53 7.33
C LYS A 84 -4.44 -2.76 7.56
N LEU A 85 -4.09 -3.89 6.95
CA LEU A 85 -4.79 -5.15 7.18
C LEU A 85 -4.59 -5.65 8.62
N GLY A 86 -3.39 -5.50 9.18
CA GLY A 86 -3.11 -5.82 10.58
C GLY A 86 -3.91 -4.95 11.56
N GLN A 87 -4.03 -3.65 11.29
CA GLN A 87 -4.90 -2.73 12.05
C GLN A 87 -6.36 -3.20 11.98
N LEU A 88 -6.88 -3.44 10.77
CA LEU A 88 -8.25 -3.91 10.57
C LEU A 88 -8.52 -5.24 11.29
N ASN A 89 -7.59 -6.20 11.24
CA ASN A 89 -7.74 -7.48 11.91
C ASN A 89 -7.82 -7.31 13.44
N SER A 90 -7.07 -6.35 13.99
CA SER A 90 -7.10 -6.04 15.42
C SER A 90 -8.43 -5.42 15.83
N ASP A 91 -8.94 -4.47 15.03
CA ASP A 91 -10.24 -3.84 15.24
C ASP A 91 -11.39 -4.87 15.14
N ILE A 92 -11.34 -5.77 14.15
CA ILE A 92 -12.33 -6.85 13.99
C ILE A 92 -12.33 -7.79 15.19
N ASN A 93 -11.15 -8.12 15.73
CA ASN A 93 -11.08 -8.95 16.95
C ASN A 93 -11.68 -8.21 18.15
N GLY A 94 -11.39 -6.92 18.32
CA GLY A 94 -12.02 -6.08 19.34
C GLY A 94 -13.55 -6.06 19.22
N ILE A 95 -14.08 -5.86 18.01
CA ILE A 95 -15.53 -5.88 17.74
C ILE A 95 -16.13 -7.26 18.05
N ARG A 96 -15.43 -8.35 17.70
CA ARG A 96 -15.89 -9.70 18.02
C ARG A 96 -15.97 -9.93 19.52
N ASP A 97 -15.00 -9.44 20.28
CA ASP A 97 -14.98 -9.59 21.73
C ASP A 97 -16.08 -8.74 22.38
N GLU A 98 -16.29 -7.50 21.91
CA GLU A 98 -17.39 -6.64 22.34
C GLU A 98 -18.76 -7.28 22.03
N ALA A 99 -18.93 -7.84 20.83
CA ALA A 99 -20.17 -8.53 20.45
C ALA A 99 -20.45 -9.76 21.33
N ARG A 100 -19.42 -10.53 21.70
CA ARG A 100 -19.58 -11.66 22.64
C ARG A 100 -19.95 -11.17 24.04
N GLN A 101 -19.36 -10.07 24.51
CA GLN A 101 -19.72 -9.44 25.78
C GLN A 101 -21.18 -8.96 25.77
N ALA A 102 -21.64 -8.34 24.68
CA ALA A 102 -23.03 -7.93 24.52
C ALA A 102 -24.00 -9.13 24.57
N ALA A 103 -23.65 -10.26 23.95
CA ALA A 103 -24.44 -11.49 24.06
C ALA A 103 -24.51 -12.00 25.51
N ALA A 104 -23.38 -12.02 26.23
CA ALA A 104 -23.35 -12.37 27.64
C ALA A 104 -24.19 -11.41 28.50
N ILE A 105 -24.12 -10.09 28.23
CA ILE A 105 -24.96 -9.07 28.86
C ILE A 105 -26.45 -9.38 28.65
N GLY A 106 -26.84 -9.68 27.41
CA GLY A 106 -28.22 -10.01 27.07
C GLY A 106 -28.73 -11.23 27.85
N LEU A 107 -27.90 -12.28 27.97
CA LEU A 107 -28.22 -13.46 28.78
C LEU A 107 -28.33 -13.11 30.27
N ALA A 108 -27.43 -12.29 30.81
CA ALA A 108 -27.46 -11.87 32.21
C ALA A 108 -28.72 -11.05 32.52
N ALA A 109 -29.03 -10.05 31.70
CA ALA A 109 -30.22 -9.21 31.87
C ALA A 109 -31.52 -10.01 31.71
N ALA A 110 -31.58 -10.93 30.74
CA ALA A 110 -32.75 -11.78 30.52
C ALA A 110 -33.01 -12.78 31.66
N SER A 111 -31.99 -13.09 32.47
CA SER A 111 -32.12 -13.96 33.65
C SER A 111 -32.76 -13.25 34.86
N LEU A 112 -32.87 -11.91 34.84
CA LEU A 112 -33.48 -11.15 35.92
C LEU A 112 -34.99 -11.47 36.02
N ARG A 113 -35.47 -11.65 37.25
CA ARG A 113 -36.87 -11.94 37.58
C ARG A 113 -37.30 -11.06 38.74
N TYR A 114 -38.49 -10.47 38.63
CA TYR A 114 -39.04 -9.50 39.57
C TYR A 114 -40.33 -10.05 40.20
N ASP A 115 -40.70 -9.52 41.36
CA ASP A 115 -41.90 -9.95 42.07
C ASP A 115 -43.16 -9.30 41.46
N ASP A 116 -44.10 -10.15 41.03
CA ASP A 116 -45.35 -9.74 40.38
C ASP A 116 -46.48 -9.39 41.39
N ARG A 117 -46.23 -9.45 42.71
CA ARG A 117 -47.25 -9.12 43.71
C ARG A 117 -47.52 -7.61 43.77
N PRO A 118 -48.80 -7.18 43.84
CA PRO A 118 -49.13 -5.75 43.88
C PRO A 118 -48.48 -5.00 45.05
N GLY A 119 -48.00 -3.78 44.77
CA GLY A 119 -47.34 -2.91 45.75
C GLY A 119 -45.95 -3.37 46.20
N LYS A 120 -45.31 -4.32 45.49
CA LYS A 120 -43.97 -4.81 45.83
C LYS A 120 -42.87 -4.14 45.02
N LEU A 121 -41.83 -3.73 45.75
CA LEU A 121 -40.51 -3.47 45.20
C LEU A 121 -39.69 -4.77 45.29
N SER A 122 -38.98 -5.10 44.21
CA SER A 122 -38.12 -6.29 44.13
C SER A 122 -36.77 -5.95 43.53
N VAL A 123 -35.75 -6.74 43.88
CA VAL A 123 -34.39 -6.64 43.33
C VAL A 123 -33.96 -8.00 42.78
N ALA A 124 -33.14 -7.99 41.74
CA ALA A 124 -32.65 -9.18 41.07
C ALA A 124 -31.17 -9.03 40.70
N ALA A 125 -30.47 -10.15 40.64
CA ALA A 125 -29.11 -10.24 40.11
C ALA A 125 -29.00 -11.48 39.22
N GLY A 126 -28.17 -11.39 38.19
CA GLY A 126 -28.05 -12.40 37.15
C GLY A 126 -26.67 -12.40 36.51
N GLY A 127 -26.34 -13.48 35.84
CA GLY A 127 -25.08 -13.64 35.13
C GLY A 127 -25.31 -14.27 33.77
N GLY A 128 -24.43 -13.98 32.82
CA GLY A 128 -24.50 -14.52 31.47
C GLY A 128 -23.10 -14.88 30.99
N LEU A 129 -22.99 -16.00 30.31
CA LEU A 129 -21.77 -16.48 29.70
C LEU A 129 -22.05 -16.75 28.22
N TRP A 130 -21.20 -16.24 27.33
CA TRP A 130 -21.27 -16.52 25.90
C TRP A 130 -19.86 -16.71 25.34
N ARG A 131 -19.57 -17.94 24.91
CA ARG A 131 -18.22 -18.35 24.50
C ARG A 131 -17.21 -18.04 25.61
N ASP A 132 -16.21 -17.22 25.32
CA ASP A 132 -15.14 -16.75 26.19
C ASP A 132 -15.48 -15.44 26.95
N ALA A 133 -16.68 -14.87 26.74
CA ALA A 133 -17.12 -13.65 27.41
C ALA A 133 -18.12 -13.94 28.54
N GLY A 134 -18.05 -13.14 29.62
CA GLY A 134 -18.97 -13.19 30.74
C GLY A 134 -19.49 -11.81 31.12
N ALA A 135 -20.69 -11.77 31.70
CA ALA A 135 -21.37 -10.56 32.12
C ALA A 135 -22.15 -10.76 33.42
N PHE A 136 -22.33 -9.68 34.16
CA PHE A 136 -23.16 -9.60 35.35
C PHE A 136 -24.28 -8.58 35.14
N ALA A 137 -25.46 -8.83 35.70
CA ALA A 137 -26.61 -7.96 35.67
C ALA A 137 -27.21 -7.80 37.06
N PHE A 138 -27.75 -6.63 37.35
CA PHE A 138 -28.55 -6.36 38.54
C PHE A 138 -29.72 -5.47 38.15
N GLY A 139 -30.81 -5.51 38.90
CA GLY A 139 -31.94 -4.64 38.61
C GLY A 139 -32.95 -4.59 39.74
N ALA A 140 -33.90 -3.66 39.61
CA ALA A 140 -35.03 -3.51 40.49
C ALA A 140 -36.33 -3.42 39.67
N GLY A 141 -37.40 -3.96 40.22
CA GLY A 141 -38.73 -3.96 39.61
C GLY A 141 -39.80 -3.51 40.59
N TYR A 142 -40.81 -2.82 40.08
CA TYR A 142 -41.98 -2.38 40.83
C TYR A 142 -43.27 -2.81 40.15
N THR A 143 -44.19 -3.37 40.93
CA THR A 143 -45.54 -3.72 40.50
C THR A 143 -46.55 -2.80 41.18
N SER A 144 -47.40 -2.14 40.38
CA SER A 144 -48.46 -1.23 40.85
C SER A 144 -49.40 -1.92 41.85
N GLU A 145 -50.02 -1.13 42.75
CA GLU A 145 -50.96 -1.61 43.76
C GLU A 145 -52.18 -2.33 43.18
N ASP A 146 -52.58 -1.97 41.96
CA ASP A 146 -53.67 -2.64 41.24
C ASP A 146 -53.20 -3.87 40.45
N GLY A 147 -51.89 -4.17 40.46
CA GLY A 147 -51.27 -5.28 39.72
C GLY A 147 -51.25 -5.13 38.19
N ARG A 148 -51.79 -4.02 37.66
CA ARG A 148 -51.99 -3.80 36.22
C ARG A 148 -50.75 -3.31 35.48
N ILE A 149 -49.81 -2.69 36.19
CA ILE A 149 -48.60 -2.08 35.61
C ILE A 149 -47.38 -2.65 36.31
N ARG A 150 -46.38 -3.05 35.54
CA ARG A 150 -45.08 -3.50 36.04
C ARG A 150 -43.95 -2.75 35.33
N GLY A 151 -43.03 -2.19 36.10
CA GLY A 151 -41.83 -1.53 35.59
C GLY A 151 -40.57 -2.20 36.13
N ASN A 152 -39.49 -2.18 35.36
CA ASN A 152 -38.17 -2.60 35.82
C ASN A 152 -37.06 -1.68 35.30
N LEU A 153 -35.94 -1.66 36.02
CA LEU A 153 -34.70 -0.99 35.70
C LEU A 153 -33.56 -1.95 36.01
N SER A 154 -32.61 -2.11 35.09
CA SER A 154 -31.45 -2.99 35.23
C SER A 154 -30.16 -2.30 34.79
N GLY A 155 -29.06 -2.64 35.44
CA GLY A 155 -27.69 -2.33 35.04
C GLY A 155 -26.90 -3.62 34.77
N THR A 156 -25.98 -3.57 33.82
CA THR A 156 -25.17 -4.72 33.40
C THR A 156 -23.71 -4.32 33.31
N ALA A 157 -22.78 -5.25 33.59
CA ALA A 157 -21.35 -5.03 33.45
C ALA A 157 -20.68 -6.23 32.76
N ALA A 158 -19.84 -5.97 31.75
CA ALA A 158 -19.02 -6.98 31.07
C ALA A 158 -17.75 -6.34 30.51
N GLY A 159 -16.61 -7.02 30.66
CA GLY A 159 -15.35 -6.61 30.02
C GLY A 159 -14.93 -5.14 30.24
N GLY A 160 -15.22 -4.58 31.42
CA GLY A 160 -14.90 -3.17 31.75
C GLY A 160 -15.93 -2.13 31.30
N HIS A 161 -17.01 -2.55 30.62
CA HIS A 161 -18.08 -1.70 30.14
C HIS A 161 -19.36 -1.92 30.95
N VAL A 162 -20.19 -0.89 31.04
CA VAL A 162 -21.49 -0.93 31.72
C VAL A 162 -22.63 -0.57 30.77
N GLY A 163 -23.79 -1.19 30.97
CA GLY A 163 -25.01 -0.93 30.24
C GLY A 163 -26.19 -0.75 31.18
N VAL A 164 -27.25 -0.09 30.71
CA VAL A 164 -28.50 0.11 31.46
C VAL A 164 -29.69 -0.22 30.57
N GLY A 165 -30.77 -0.72 31.17
CA GLY A 165 -32.02 -1.05 30.47
C GLY A 165 -33.22 -0.87 31.40
N ALA A 166 -34.37 -0.57 30.82
CA ALA A 166 -35.64 -0.43 31.54
C ALA A 166 -36.79 -1.04 30.72
N GLY A 167 -37.82 -1.52 31.40
CA GLY A 167 -38.99 -2.12 30.76
C GLY A 167 -40.27 -1.76 31.49
N ILE A 168 -41.37 -1.68 30.75
CA ILE A 168 -42.72 -1.51 31.29
C ILE A 168 -43.66 -2.51 30.63
N SER A 169 -44.60 -3.06 31.38
CA SER A 169 -45.64 -3.96 30.87
C SER A 169 -46.99 -3.66 31.50
N PHE A 170 -48.05 -3.96 30.75
CA PHE A 170 -49.44 -3.71 31.12
C PHE A 170 -50.25 -5.01 30.97
N THR A 171 -51.16 -5.26 31.91
CA THR A 171 -52.13 -6.35 31.82
C THR A 171 -53.47 -5.77 31.37
N LEU A 172 -54.03 -6.26 30.26
CA LEU A 172 -55.33 -5.83 29.71
C LEU A 172 -56.39 -6.89 30.04
N ASN A 173 -57.40 -6.52 30.82
CA ASN A 173 -58.60 -7.32 31.08
C ASN A 173 -59.87 -6.48 31.06
#